data_AF-A0A7X9FM66-F1
#
_entry.id   AF-A0A7X9FM66-F1
#
_cell.length_a   1.000
_cell.length_b   1.000
_cell.length_c   1.000
_cell.angle_alpha   90.00
_cell.angle_beta   90.00
_cell.angle_gamma   90.00
#
_symmetry.space_group_name_H-M   'P 1'
#
loop_
_entity.id
_entity.type
_entity.pdbx_description
1 polymer ?
#
loop_
_entity_poly.entity_id
_entity_poly.type
_entity_poly.pdbx_seq_one_letter_code
_entity_poly.pdbx_strand_id
1 'polypeptide(L)'
;GRLRNGLSERDILDEAGNKHRPDLMCLFPDETLVIDFKTGAPAPGHAAQVRRYLRLAAALPGHAARARLAGLLVYLDRRETVAVSPE
;
A
#
# COMPACT_ATOMS: atom_id res chain seq x y z
N GLY A 1 -10.21 -13.50 -8.02
CA GLY A 1 -9.44 -12.36 -8.57
C GLY A 1 -8.18 -12.13 -7.74
N ARG A 2 -7.17 -11.44 -8.31
CA ARG A 2 -5.83 -11.25 -7.69
C ARG A 2 -5.88 -10.71 -6.26
N LEU A 3 -6.87 -9.88 -5.92
CA LEU A 3 -6.97 -9.23 -4.61
C LEU A 3 -7.59 -10.09 -3.49
N ARG A 4 -8.15 -11.27 -3.81
CA ARG A 4 -8.93 -12.09 -2.85
C ARG A 4 -8.15 -12.50 -1.60
N ASN A 5 -6.84 -12.65 -1.72
CA ASN A 5 -5.96 -13.10 -0.64
C ASN A 5 -5.17 -11.94 -0.01
N GLY A 6 -5.59 -10.70 -0.23
CA GLY A 6 -4.93 -9.53 0.35
C GLY A 6 -5.08 -9.47 1.87
N LEU A 7 -4.06 -8.91 2.52
CA LEU A 7 -3.99 -8.59 3.92
C LEU A 7 -4.73 -7.27 4.16
N SER A 8 -6.00 -7.36 4.52
CA SER A 8 -6.84 -6.18 4.80
C SER A 8 -6.58 -5.64 6.21
N GLU A 9 -6.44 -4.31 6.32
CA GLU A 9 -6.33 -3.57 7.57
C GLU A 9 -5.26 -4.10 8.53
N ARG A 10 -4.14 -4.62 7.97
CA ARG A 10 -3.05 -5.18 8.77
C ARG A 10 -2.06 -4.09 9.16
N ASP A 11 -1.70 -4.07 10.44
CA ASP A 11 -0.66 -3.18 10.96
C ASP A 11 0.71 -3.60 10.41
N ILE A 12 1.46 -2.62 9.89
CA ILE A 12 2.91 -2.70 9.68
C ILE A 12 3.55 -1.87 10.80
N LEU A 13 4.51 -2.48 11.51
CA LEU A 13 5.28 -1.77 12.54
C LEU A 13 6.52 -1.15 11.90
N ASP A 14 6.78 0.12 12.20
CA ASP A 14 8.08 0.72 11.90
C ASP A 14 9.11 0.38 12.98
N GLU A 15 10.37 0.80 12.78
CA GLU A 15 11.49 0.52 13.69
C GLU A 15 11.29 1.12 15.10
N ALA A 16 10.46 2.15 15.23
CA ALA A 16 10.10 2.75 16.51
C ALA A 16 8.87 2.09 17.16
N GLY A 17 8.28 1.08 16.51
CA GLY A 17 7.09 0.38 16.98
C GLY A 17 5.78 1.11 16.68
N ASN A 18 5.78 2.17 15.88
CA ASN A 18 4.54 2.83 15.47
C ASN A 18 3.79 1.97 14.47
N LYS A 19 2.46 1.99 14.57
CA LYS A 19 1.56 1.26 13.69
C LYS A 19 1.19 2.07 12.46
N HIS A 20 1.33 1.45 11.30
CA HIS A 20 0.93 1.97 10.00
C HIS A 20 -0.02 0.97 9.35
N ARG A 21 -1.25 1.40 9.03
CA ARG A 21 -2.30 0.51 8.53
C ARG A 21 -2.71 0.89 7.11
N PRO A 22 -2.23 0.18 6.07
CA PRO A 22 -2.85 0.23 4.76
C PRO A 22 -4.20 -0.51 4.76
N ASP A 23 -5.13 -0.04 3.94
CA ASP A 23 -6.44 -0.69 3.82
C ASP A 23 -6.33 -2.10 3.24
N LEU A 24 -5.46 -2.27 2.23
CA LEU A 24 -5.17 -3.57 1.64
C LEU A 24 -3.71 -3.67 1.19
N MET A 25 -3.05 -4.77 1.58
CA MET A 25 -1.73 -5.14 1.08
C MET A 25 -1.79 -6.54 0.45
N CYS A 26 -1.34 -6.68 -0.79
CA CYS A 26 -1.29 -7.96 -1.49
C CYS A 26 0.18 -8.35 -1.69
N LEU A 27 0.55 -9.54 -1.21
CA LEU A 27 1.89 -10.11 -1.37
C LEU A 27 1.84 -11.19 -2.44
N PHE A 28 2.33 -10.88 -3.63
CA PHE A 28 2.51 -11.83 -4.73
C PHE A 28 3.98 -12.28 -4.81
N PRO A 29 4.30 -13.36 -5.54
CA PRO A 29 5.69 -13.82 -5.69
C PRO A 29 6.63 -12.76 -6.31
N ASP A 30 6.12 -11.91 -7.19
CA ASP A 30 6.88 -10.93 -7.99
C ASP A 30 6.50 -9.47 -7.69
N GLU A 31 5.42 -9.24 -6.93
CA GLU A 31 4.88 -7.91 -6.65
C GLU A 31 4.32 -7.80 -5.23
N THR A 32 4.65 -6.71 -4.53
CA THR A 32 3.91 -6.24 -3.36
C THR A 32 3.07 -5.04 -3.76
N LEU A 33 1.75 -5.18 -3.67
CA LEU A 33 0.78 -4.14 -4.01
C LEU A 33 0.16 -3.57 -2.72
N VAL A 34 0.22 -2.26 -2.54
CA VAL A 34 -0.48 -1.54 -1.47
C VAL A 34 -1.61 -0.72 -2.06
N ILE A 35 -2.82 -0.85 -1.53
CA ILE A 35 -4.00 -0.09 -1.93
C ILE A 35 -4.53 0.69 -0.73
N ASP A 36 -4.85 1.96 -0.97
CA ASP A 36 -5.46 2.86 0.01
C ASP A 36 -6.70 3.52 -0.63
N PHE A 37 -7.86 3.32 -0.01
CA PHE A 37 -9.16 3.77 -0.51
C PHE A 37 -9.51 5.12 0.10
N LYS A 38 -9.93 6.06 -0.75
CA LYS A 38 -10.28 7.41 -0.33
C LYS A 38 -11.68 7.78 -0.80
N THR A 39 -12.41 8.46 0.07
CA THR A 39 -13.61 9.24 -0.26
C THR A 39 -13.23 10.71 -0.39
N GLY A 40 -14.05 11.48 -1.10
CA GLY A 40 -13.85 12.90 -1.34
C GLY A 40 -12.72 13.23 -2.33
N ALA A 41 -12.20 14.44 -2.18
CA ALA A 41 -11.20 14.99 -3.10
C ALA A 41 -9.78 14.44 -2.86
N PRO A 42 -8.96 14.28 -3.91
CA PRO A 42 -7.54 14.01 -3.77
C PRO A 42 -6.83 15.04 -2.91
N ALA A 43 -5.94 14.57 -2.04
CA ALA A 43 -5.07 15.40 -1.23
C ALA A 43 -3.60 15.00 -1.45
N PRO A 44 -2.65 15.97 -1.46
CA PRO A 44 -1.22 15.68 -1.65
C PRO A 44 -0.65 14.65 -0.66
N GLY A 45 -1.20 14.60 0.56
CA GLY A 45 -0.77 13.66 1.60
C GLY A 45 -1.09 12.18 1.31
N HIS A 46 -2.06 11.89 0.44
CA HIS A 46 -2.44 10.50 0.13
C HIS A 46 -1.31 9.73 -0.54
N ALA A 47 -0.62 10.36 -1.51
CA ALA A 47 0.48 9.70 -2.19
C ALA A 47 1.68 9.50 -1.26
N ALA A 48 1.95 10.45 -0.36
CA ALA A 48 2.98 10.31 0.65
C ALA A 48 2.69 9.17 1.64
N GLN A 49 1.42 8.98 2.02
CA GLN A 49 0.98 7.87 2.86
C GLN A 49 1.23 6.51 2.19
N VAL A 50 0.82 6.35 0.92
CA VAL A 50 1.07 5.11 0.18
C VAL A 50 2.57 4.87 -0.01
N ARG A 51 3.37 5.89 -0.34
CA ARG A 51 4.84 5.75 -0.44
C ARG A 51 5.49 5.31 0.86
N ARG A 52 4.99 5.79 2.01
CA ARG A 52 5.44 5.31 3.32
C ARG A 52 5.13 3.82 3.50
N TYR A 53 3.92 3.38 3.14
CA TYR A 53 3.58 1.96 3.23
C TYR A 53 4.43 1.09 2.30
N LEU A 54 4.74 1.55 1.08
CA LEU A 54 5.65 0.84 0.17
C LEU A 54 7.06 0.70 0.76
N ARG A 55 7.59 1.76 1.38
CA ARG A 55 8.89 1.71 2.07
C ARG A 55 8.88 0.72 3.24
N LEU A 56 7.82 0.71 4.05
CA LEU A 56 7.68 -0.24 5.14
C LEU A 56 7.56 -1.68 4.63
N ALA A 57 6.79 -1.90 3.56
CA ALA A 57 6.64 -3.21 2.93
C ALA A 57 7.96 -3.73 2.35
N ALA A 58 8.80 -2.83 1.79
CA ALA A 58 10.14 -3.16 1.29
C ALA A 58 11.08 -3.64 2.41
N ALA A 59 10.90 -3.12 3.64
CA ALA A 59 11.69 -3.48 4.80
C ALA A 59 11.20 -4.77 5.49
N LEU A 60 10.04 -5.31 5.10
CA LEU A 60 9.54 -6.55 5.68
C LEU A 60 10.42 -7.74 5.29
N PRO A 61 10.72 -8.67 6.22
CA PRO A 61 11.50 -9.84 5.90
C PRO A 61 10.77 -10.77 4.91
N GLY A 62 11.54 -11.55 4.16
CA GLY A 62 11.02 -12.57 3.25
C GLY A 62 10.71 -12.04 1.85
N HIS A 63 9.64 -12.55 1.24
CA HIS A 63 9.32 -12.30 -0.17
C HIS A 63 9.01 -10.82 -0.46
N ALA A 64 8.45 -10.09 0.52
CA ALA A 64 8.08 -8.69 0.36
C ALA A 64 9.29 -7.78 0.04
N ALA A 65 10.48 -8.08 0.58
CA ALA A 65 11.70 -7.31 0.34
C ALA A 65 12.29 -7.46 -1.07
N ARG A 66 11.90 -8.50 -1.82
CA ARG A 66 12.48 -8.82 -3.15
C ARG A 66 11.52 -8.60 -4.31
N ALA A 67 10.26 -8.35 -4.01
CA ALA A 67 9.21 -8.14 -4.99
C ALA A 67 9.21 -6.70 -5.52
N ARG A 68 8.71 -6.50 -6.75
CA ARG A 68 8.42 -5.16 -7.26
C ARG A 68 7.37 -4.49 -6.38
N LEU A 69 7.56 -3.23 -6.04
CA LEU A 69 6.60 -2.46 -5.25
C LEU A 69 5.64 -1.69 -6.16
N ALA A 70 4.36 -1.70 -5.83
CA ALA A 70 3.34 -0.89 -6.49
C ALA A 70 2.33 -0.35 -5.49
N GLY A 71 1.98 0.93 -5.62
CA GLY A 71 0.94 1.57 -4.85
C GLY A 71 -0.26 1.94 -5.71
N LEU A 72 -1.46 1.90 -5.13
CA LEU A 72 -2.70 2.34 -5.77
C LEU A 72 -3.52 3.19 -4.79
N LEU A 73 -3.86 4.40 -5.21
CA LEU A 73 -4.91 5.19 -4.58
C LEU A 73 -6.21 4.97 -5.34
N VAL A 74 -7.28 4.59 -4.63
CA VAL A 74 -8.61 4.38 -5.23
C VAL A 74 -9.57 5.41 -4.67
N TYR A 75 -9.93 6.40 -5.50
CA TYR A 75 -10.89 7.44 -5.15
C TYR A 75 -12.30 6.95 -5.48
N LEU A 76 -13.02 6.48 -4.47
CA LEU A 76 -14.30 5.78 -4.64
C LEU A 76 -15.38 6.67 -5.27
N ASP A 77 -15.53 7.89 -4.77
CA ASP A 77 -16.55 8.84 -5.25
C ASP A 77 -16.31 9.29 -6.70
N ARG A 78 -15.04 9.24 -7.12
CA ARG A 78 -14.59 9.63 -8.47
C ARG A 78 -14.47 8.45 -9.43
N ARG A 79 -14.49 7.21 -8.91
CA ARG A 79 -14.17 5.98 -9.66
C ARG A 79 -12.83 6.07 -10.38
N GLU A 80 -11.86 6.71 -9.74
CA GLU A 80 -10.53 6.94 -10.29
C GLU A 80 -9.48 6.15 -9.52
N THR A 81 -8.45 5.70 -10.25
CA THR A 81 -7.29 5.06 -9.66
C THR A 81 -6.02 5.79 -10.04
N VAL A 82 -5.17 6.08 -9.07
CA VAL A 82 -3.88 6.74 -9.29
C VAL A 82 -2.77 5.79 -8.84
N ALA A 83 -1.86 5.47 -9.78
CA ALA A 83 -0.68 4.69 -9.47
C ALA A 83 0.30 5.52 -8.62
N VAL A 84 0.91 4.87 -7.64
CA VAL A 84 1.94 5.47 -6.78
C VAL A 84 3.17 4.59 -6.86
N SER A 85 4.27 5.14 -7.38
CA SER A 85 5.57 4.47 -7.39
C SER A 85 6.27 4.63 -6.03
N PRO A 86 7.11 3.67 -5.62
CA PRO A 86 8.13 3.93 -4.59
C PRO A 86 9.04 5.09 -5.04
N GLU A 87 9.52 5.88 -4.09
CA GLU A 87 10.54 6.93 -4.32
C GLU A 87 11.91 6.33 -4.65
#